data_AF-A0A7S0Q6G7-F1
#
_entry.id   AF-A0A7S0Q6G7-F1
#
_cell.length_a   1.000
_cell.length_b   1.000
_cell.length_c   1.000
_cell.angle_alpha   90.00
_cell.angle_beta   90.00
_cell.angle_gamma   90.00
#
_symmetry.space_group_name_H-M   'P 1'
#
loop_
_entity.id
_entity.type
_entity.pdbx_description
1 polymer ?
#
loop_
_entity_poly.entity_id
_entity_poly.type
_entity_poly.pdbx_seq_one_letter_code
_entity_poly.pdbx_strand_id
1 'polypeptide(L)'
;GMPGLARVVWLSVDPVRRAVNFYPPHIARRLETSHIAGAEECVLGADFFNATVHFQTNATGFFQTTPGQHMGRCGFKAPGYRSVKRVLHPPGAPNTTVWARRVHGEWRICDLASEAEYTFTEAVPHEALIDPDSLTSESTALRPWNANDLQAAGPSMATSMQFVTWQWCRGVAEVHGDPMRLADDMWCPYMQGQNASIEQAFAARVLEARIRIDDRELRVSFTQESTFALQQDVVRHKERAVRRVVKTALEIQEMHRRMQAQEVQIVGEAPDVEFSGGESAPPEFFCPITQDIMRAPVCTVDGHTYDRAAIETWFIGHNTSPLTGLPLPSLALRPNLGISQQIAAFMQAQADANGAA
;
A
#
# COMPACT_ATOMS: atom_id res chain seq x y z
N GLY A 1 -0.47 19.82 37.48
CA GLY A 1 -0.98 18.93 36.43
C GLY A 1 -0.38 17.57 36.66
N MET A 2 -1.19 16.51 36.61
CA MET A 2 -0.68 15.14 36.71
C MET A 2 0.38 14.94 35.61
N PRO A 3 1.59 14.43 35.92
CA PRO A 3 2.54 14.06 34.87
C PRO A 3 1.83 13.05 33.95
N GLY A 4 1.82 13.33 32.64
CA GLY A 4 1.24 12.39 31.68
C GLY A 4 1.89 11.01 31.86
N LEU A 5 1.09 9.94 31.77
CA LEU A 5 1.64 8.58 31.80
C LEU A 5 2.50 8.37 30.55
N ALA A 6 3.63 7.67 30.71
CA ALA A 6 4.50 7.33 29.59
C ALA A 6 3.74 6.41 28.62
N ARG A 7 3.72 6.77 27.34
CA ARG A 7 3.12 5.95 26.29
C ARG A 7 4.15 4.96 25.74
N VAL A 8 3.69 3.98 24.99
CA VAL A 8 4.56 2.97 24.37
C VAL A 8 4.49 3.10 22.86
N VAL A 9 5.63 2.92 22.21
CA VAL A 9 5.68 2.74 20.76
C VAL A 9 6.46 1.49 20.41
N TRP A 10 5.93 0.75 19.44
CA TRP A 10 6.60 -0.39 18.83
C TRP A 10 7.18 0.01 17.47
N LEU A 11 8.43 -0.33 17.23
CA LEU A 11 9.12 -0.01 15.97
C LEU A 11 10.05 -1.13 15.53
N SER A 12 10.41 -1.11 14.25
CA SER A 12 11.43 -1.99 13.67
C SER A 12 12.41 -1.17 12.82
N VAL A 13 13.61 -1.71 12.59
CA VAL A 13 14.57 -1.14 11.62
C VAL A 13 14.51 -1.93 10.32
N ASP A 14 14.43 -1.22 9.20
CA ASP A 14 14.55 -1.81 7.87
C ASP A 14 16.00 -2.27 7.62
N PRO A 15 16.24 -3.58 7.42
CA PRO A 15 17.59 -4.13 7.27
C PRO A 15 18.36 -3.55 6.09
N VAL A 16 17.65 -3.08 5.06
CA VAL A 16 18.25 -2.68 3.79
C VAL A 16 18.15 -1.17 3.60
N ARG A 17 16.97 -0.59 3.81
CA ARG A 17 16.68 0.81 3.47
C ARG A 17 17.17 1.82 4.50
N ARG A 18 17.75 1.36 5.62
CA ARG A 18 18.20 2.22 6.74
C ARG A 18 17.09 3.20 7.15
N ALA A 19 15.95 2.65 7.57
CA ALA A 19 14.78 3.42 8.00
C ALA A 19 14.14 2.77 9.23
N VAL A 20 13.52 3.57 10.10
CA VAL A 20 12.68 3.09 11.20
C VAL A 20 11.25 3.01 10.72
N ASN A 21 10.57 1.91 11.03
CA ASN A 21 9.16 1.72 10.74
C ASN A 21 8.40 1.52 12.04
N PHE A 22 7.47 2.42 12.34
CA PHE A 22 6.54 2.28 13.44
C PHE A 22 5.46 1.27 13.09
N TYR A 23 5.12 0.38 14.04
CA TYR A 23 4.04 -0.56 13.84
C TYR A 23 2.69 0.17 13.81
N PRO A 24 1.78 -0.18 12.89
CA PRO A 24 0.43 0.36 12.86
C PRO A 24 -0.29 0.23 14.21
N PRO A 25 -1.16 1.17 14.61
CA PRO A 25 -1.80 1.16 15.93
C PRO A 25 -2.46 -0.18 16.31
N HIS A 26 -3.19 -0.80 15.40
CA HIS A 26 -3.84 -2.10 15.66
C HIS A 26 -2.84 -3.25 15.87
N ILE A 27 -1.69 -3.21 15.18
CA ILE A 27 -0.60 -4.18 15.36
C ILE A 27 0.18 -3.89 16.65
N ALA A 28 0.50 -2.63 16.91
CA ALA A 28 1.20 -2.19 18.11
C ALA A 28 0.40 -2.53 19.39
N ARG A 29 -0.94 -2.37 19.37
CA ARG A 29 -1.81 -2.81 20.47
C ARG A 29 -1.72 -4.32 20.70
N ARG A 30 -1.79 -5.14 19.64
CA ARG A 30 -1.65 -6.60 19.75
C ARG A 30 -0.28 -7.01 20.30
N LEU A 31 0.79 -6.36 19.83
CA LEU A 31 2.14 -6.55 20.35
C LEU A 31 2.21 -6.21 21.84
N GLU A 32 1.69 -5.05 22.22
CA GLU A 32 1.69 -4.59 23.61
C GLU A 32 0.87 -5.52 24.52
N THR A 33 -0.34 -5.91 24.11
CA THR A 33 -1.17 -6.87 24.84
C THR A 33 -0.43 -8.20 25.03
N SER A 34 0.20 -8.73 23.98
CA SER A 34 0.92 -10.01 24.05
C SER A 34 2.16 -9.92 24.94
N HIS A 35 2.88 -8.80 24.85
CA HIS A 35 4.06 -8.53 25.68
C HIS A 35 3.71 -8.39 27.17
N ILE A 36 2.67 -7.63 27.50
CA ILE A 36 2.19 -7.49 28.90
C ILE A 36 1.71 -8.84 29.45
N ALA A 37 1.10 -9.68 28.62
CA ALA A 37 0.70 -11.03 28.99
C ALA A 37 1.89 -12.01 29.19
N GLY A 38 3.13 -11.58 28.91
CA GLY A 38 4.32 -12.43 29.04
C GLY A 38 4.42 -13.51 27.98
N ALA A 39 3.82 -13.32 26.81
CA ALA A 39 3.94 -14.27 25.70
C ALA A 39 5.40 -14.34 25.20
N GLU A 40 5.78 -15.47 24.60
CA GLU A 40 7.09 -15.62 23.95
C GLU A 40 7.12 -15.00 22.55
N GLU A 41 5.96 -14.97 21.88
CA GLU A 41 5.79 -14.42 20.54
C GLU A 41 4.39 -13.83 20.34
N CYS A 42 4.24 -13.04 19.28
CA CYS A 42 2.98 -12.48 18.82
C CYS A 42 2.86 -12.67 17.31
N VAL A 43 1.99 -13.59 16.90
CA VAL A 43 1.61 -13.77 15.50
C VAL A 43 0.75 -12.58 15.07
N LEU A 44 1.15 -11.87 14.02
CA LEU A 44 0.49 -10.65 13.51
C LEU A 44 -0.58 -10.94 12.45
N GLY A 45 -0.59 -12.13 11.85
CA GLY A 45 -1.62 -12.58 10.92
C GLY A 45 -1.71 -11.77 9.63
N ALA A 46 -2.81 -11.94 8.89
CA ALA A 46 -2.99 -11.41 7.54
C ALA A 46 -3.08 -9.87 7.45
N ASP A 47 -3.17 -9.18 8.58
CA ASP A 47 -3.11 -7.72 8.63
C ASP A 47 -1.67 -7.19 8.52
N PHE A 48 -0.69 -8.07 8.73
CA PHE A 48 0.73 -7.74 8.68
C PHE A 48 1.57 -8.87 8.08
N PHE A 49 1.16 -9.35 6.89
CA PHE A 49 1.91 -10.34 6.09
C PHE A 49 2.19 -11.66 6.81
N ASN A 50 1.34 -12.05 7.76
CA ASN A 50 1.55 -13.22 8.64
C ASN A 50 2.91 -13.20 9.35
N ALA A 51 3.44 -12.01 9.63
CA ALA A 51 4.66 -11.87 10.40
C ALA A 51 4.45 -12.31 11.86
N THR A 52 5.53 -12.69 12.52
CA THR A 52 5.56 -13.00 13.95
C THR A 52 6.64 -12.17 14.61
N VAL A 53 6.32 -11.51 15.72
CA VAL A 53 7.31 -10.86 16.58
C VAL A 53 7.63 -11.78 17.75
N HIS A 54 8.92 -12.04 17.95
CA HIS A 54 9.47 -12.89 18.99
C HIS A 54 10.02 -12.00 20.11
N PHE A 55 9.57 -12.23 21.33
CA PHE A 55 9.92 -11.43 22.51
C PHE A 55 11.13 -12.00 23.29
N GLN A 56 11.94 -12.86 22.66
CA GLN A 56 13.03 -13.59 23.32
C GLN A 56 13.89 -12.70 24.23
N THR A 57 14.00 -13.08 25.51
CA THR A 57 14.72 -12.35 26.55
C THR A 57 16.23 -12.57 26.53
N ASN A 58 16.72 -13.57 25.79
CA ASN A 58 18.11 -14.03 25.83
C ASN A 58 18.95 -13.56 24.63
N ALA A 59 18.32 -12.90 23.65
CA ALA A 59 18.97 -12.23 22.52
C ALA A 59 18.97 -10.71 22.75
N THR A 60 19.76 -9.97 21.96
CA THR A 60 19.94 -8.51 22.06
C THR A 60 18.71 -7.69 21.63
N GLY A 61 17.50 -8.09 22.04
CA GLY A 61 16.23 -7.46 21.71
C GLY A 61 15.24 -8.35 20.95
N PHE A 62 14.04 -7.81 20.73
CA PHE A 62 12.97 -8.47 19.99
C PHE A 62 13.26 -8.52 18.50
N PHE A 63 12.63 -9.46 17.79
CA PHE A 63 12.75 -9.53 16.33
C PHE A 63 11.46 -9.99 15.67
N GLN A 64 11.29 -9.61 14.42
CA GLN A 64 10.19 -10.03 13.56
C GLN A 64 10.71 -10.98 12.49
N THR A 65 10.00 -12.08 12.29
CA THR A 65 10.10 -12.93 11.11
C THR A 65 8.88 -12.76 10.22
N THR A 66 9.06 -12.74 8.91
CA THR A 66 7.96 -12.78 7.93
C THR A 66 8.19 -13.97 7.00
N PRO A 67 7.21 -14.86 6.81
CA PRO A 67 7.37 -16.02 5.94
C PRO A 67 7.58 -15.59 4.48
N GLY A 68 8.31 -16.41 3.73
CA GLY A 68 8.38 -16.28 2.28
C GLY A 68 7.09 -16.79 1.64
N GLN A 69 6.68 -16.18 0.53
CA GLN A 69 5.44 -16.54 -0.17
C GLN A 69 5.72 -16.68 -1.67
N HIS A 70 5.41 -17.86 -2.21
CA HIS A 70 5.47 -18.10 -3.65
C HIS A 70 4.10 -17.86 -4.29
N MET A 71 4.05 -17.02 -5.33
CA MET A 71 2.80 -16.65 -6.03
C MET A 71 2.81 -17.07 -7.50
N GLY A 72 3.57 -18.13 -7.83
CA GLY A 72 3.68 -18.62 -9.20
C GLY A 72 4.32 -17.57 -10.11
N ARG A 73 3.66 -17.29 -11.25
CA ARG A 73 4.11 -16.29 -12.21
C ARG A 73 4.11 -14.85 -11.66
N CYS A 74 3.38 -14.60 -10.57
CA CYS A 74 3.34 -13.28 -9.93
C CYS A 74 4.46 -13.02 -8.93
N GLY A 75 5.46 -13.90 -8.88
CA GLY A 75 6.72 -13.64 -8.20
C GLY A 75 6.88 -14.34 -6.85
N PHE A 76 7.94 -13.97 -6.15
CA PHE A 76 8.32 -14.56 -4.87
C PHE A 76 8.62 -13.47 -3.85
N LYS A 77 7.75 -13.37 -2.84
CA LYS A 77 8.07 -12.56 -1.67
C LYS A 77 9.08 -13.32 -0.82
N ALA A 78 10.31 -12.83 -0.76
CA ALA A 78 11.34 -13.39 0.09
C ALA A 78 10.93 -13.31 1.58
N PRO A 79 11.37 -14.29 2.41
CA PRO A 79 11.21 -14.18 3.86
C PRO A 79 11.96 -12.94 4.39
N GLY A 80 11.47 -12.40 5.50
CA GLY A 80 12.01 -11.19 6.11
C GLY A 80 12.46 -11.42 7.55
N TYR A 81 13.51 -10.71 7.97
CA TYR A 81 13.95 -10.64 9.35
C TYR A 81 14.26 -9.18 9.73
N ARG A 82 13.67 -8.70 10.83
CA ARG A 82 13.86 -7.33 11.33
C ARG A 82 14.06 -7.31 12.84
N SER A 83 14.96 -6.48 13.34
CA SER A 83 15.02 -6.18 14.78
C SER A 83 13.87 -5.26 15.16
N VAL A 84 13.26 -5.52 16.32
CA VAL A 84 12.08 -4.84 16.86
C VAL A 84 12.43 -4.24 18.21
N LYS A 85 11.87 -3.07 18.52
CA LYS A 85 12.03 -2.44 19.83
C LYS A 85 10.70 -1.91 20.33
N ARG A 86 10.44 -2.18 21.60
CA ARG A 86 9.44 -1.50 22.42
C ARG A 86 10.12 -0.32 23.10
N VAL A 87 9.59 0.89 22.92
CA VAL A 87 10.14 2.10 23.52
C VAL A 87 9.10 2.73 24.44
N LEU A 88 9.49 3.00 25.68
CA LEU A 88 8.75 3.88 26.58
C LEU A 88 8.98 5.32 26.10
N HIS A 89 7.94 5.97 25.59
CA HIS A 89 8.00 7.31 25.03
C HIS A 89 7.53 8.34 26.08
N PRO A 90 8.43 9.23 26.55
CA PRO A 90 8.08 10.23 27.55
C PRO A 90 7.04 11.23 27.03
N PRO A 91 6.12 11.71 27.88
CA PRO A 91 5.17 12.75 27.48
C PRO A 91 5.88 14.01 26.97
N GLY A 92 5.46 14.50 25.80
CA GLY A 92 5.99 15.73 25.21
C GLY A 92 7.36 15.60 24.53
N ALA A 93 7.96 14.41 24.51
CA ALA A 93 9.14 14.17 23.70
C ALA A 93 8.76 14.22 22.21
N PRO A 94 9.45 15.02 21.36
CA PRO A 94 9.09 15.09 19.95
C PRO A 94 9.51 13.84 19.18
N ASN A 95 10.62 13.21 19.60
CA ASN A 95 11.31 12.16 18.86
C ASN A 95 11.63 10.96 19.74
N THR A 96 11.89 9.82 19.10
CA THR A 96 12.51 8.65 19.70
C THR A 96 13.89 8.42 19.11
N THR A 97 14.81 7.87 19.92
CA THR A 97 16.17 7.55 19.48
C THR A 97 16.33 6.04 19.35
N VAL A 98 16.84 5.59 18.21
CA VAL A 98 17.12 4.17 17.94
C VAL A 98 18.57 4.04 17.48
N TRP A 99 19.35 3.26 18.20
CA TRP A 99 20.72 2.92 17.81
C TRP A 99 20.72 1.67 16.95
N ALA A 100 21.54 1.69 15.90
CA ALA A 100 21.67 0.55 15.02
C ALA A 100 23.11 0.36 14.56
N ARG A 101 23.44 -0.89 14.23
CA ARG A 101 24.70 -1.30 13.61
C ARG A 101 24.44 -2.28 12.49
N ARG A 102 25.43 -2.53 11.65
CA ARG A 102 25.31 -3.52 10.58
C ARG A 102 25.74 -4.89 11.09
N VAL A 103 24.96 -5.91 10.73
CA VAL A 103 25.25 -7.32 10.97
C VAL A 103 25.10 -8.02 9.62
N HIS A 104 26.20 -8.58 9.09
CA HIS A 104 26.24 -9.16 7.74
C HIS A 104 25.71 -8.22 6.63
N GLY A 105 25.97 -6.91 6.77
CA GLY A 105 25.54 -5.89 5.81
C GLY A 105 24.13 -5.34 6.04
N GLU A 106 23.35 -5.92 6.96
CA GLU A 106 21.98 -5.48 7.26
C GLU A 106 21.89 -4.68 8.56
N TRP A 107 21.04 -3.66 8.60
CA TRP A 107 20.81 -2.86 9.79
C TRP A 107 20.02 -3.62 10.86
N ARG A 108 20.55 -3.60 12.09
CA ARG A 108 19.97 -4.18 13.29
C ARG A 108 20.04 -3.19 14.44
N ILE A 109 18.98 -3.15 15.25
CA ILE A 109 18.94 -2.36 16.49
C ILE A 109 20.00 -2.90 17.45
N CYS A 110 20.69 -2.00 18.13
CA CYS A 110 21.53 -2.31 19.28
C CYS A 110 21.07 -1.54 20.53
N ASP A 111 21.46 -2.02 21.69
CA ASP A 111 21.01 -1.46 22.97
C ASP A 111 21.96 -0.39 23.52
N LEU A 112 23.23 -0.40 23.10
CA LEU A 112 24.24 0.52 23.57
C LEU A 112 24.62 1.52 22.47
N ALA A 113 24.60 2.81 22.82
CA ALA A 113 25.04 3.88 21.93
C ALA A 113 26.50 3.71 21.46
N SER A 114 27.36 3.11 22.29
CA SER A 114 28.76 2.82 21.97
C SER A 114 28.95 1.76 20.88
N GLU A 115 27.94 0.92 20.64
CA GLU A 115 27.95 -0.09 19.58
C GLU A 115 27.32 0.42 18.27
N ALA A 116 26.73 1.62 18.30
CA ALA A 116 25.98 2.16 17.20
C ALA A 116 26.90 2.63 16.07
N GLU A 117 26.67 2.12 14.86
CA GLU A 117 27.22 2.73 13.64
C GLU A 117 26.34 3.87 13.14
N TYR A 118 25.05 3.87 13.53
CA TYR A 118 24.08 4.88 13.14
C TYR A 118 23.05 5.12 14.25
N THR A 119 22.61 6.36 14.35
CA THR A 119 21.57 6.77 15.31
C THR A 119 20.42 7.40 14.55
N PHE A 120 19.25 6.77 14.64
CA PHE A 120 18.00 7.34 14.15
C PHE A 120 17.41 8.27 15.21
N THR A 121 16.87 9.40 14.76
CA THR A 121 16.10 10.33 15.59
C THR A 121 14.81 10.64 14.85
N GLU A 122 13.75 9.93 15.20
CA GLU A 122 12.51 9.91 14.42
C GLU A 122 11.38 10.54 15.21
N ALA A 123 10.60 11.40 14.55
CA ALA A 123 9.35 11.90 15.13
C ALA A 123 8.39 10.71 15.30
N VAL A 124 7.82 10.58 16.49
CA VAL A 124 6.88 9.48 16.77
C VAL A 124 5.48 9.90 16.31
N PRO A 125 4.86 9.20 15.35
CA PRO A 125 3.49 9.51 14.95
C PRO A 125 2.55 9.36 16.13
N HIS A 126 1.63 10.31 16.32
CA HIS A 126 0.72 10.29 17.47
C HIS A 126 -0.13 9.02 17.50
N GLU A 127 -0.53 8.53 16.33
CA GLU A 127 -1.28 7.28 16.13
C GLU A 127 -0.49 6.02 16.51
N ALA A 128 0.85 6.05 16.45
CA ALA A 128 1.70 4.93 16.85
C ALA A 128 1.88 4.84 18.38
N LEU A 129 1.49 5.89 19.11
CA LEU A 129 1.56 5.92 20.56
C LEU A 129 0.39 5.13 21.18
N ILE A 130 0.76 4.09 21.92
CA ILE A 130 -0.18 3.24 22.66
C ILE A 130 -0.18 3.68 24.13
N ASP A 131 -1.37 3.81 24.69
CA ASP A 131 -1.57 3.91 26.13
C ASP A 131 -1.77 2.49 26.69
N PRO A 132 -0.80 1.95 27.47
CA PRO A 132 -0.89 0.60 28.01
C PRO A 132 -2.10 0.38 28.93
N ASP A 133 -2.56 1.44 29.60
CA ASP A 133 -3.70 1.38 30.52
C ASP A 133 -5.05 1.47 29.77
N SER A 134 -5.02 1.87 28.49
CA SER A 134 -6.19 1.99 27.60
C SER A 134 -6.22 0.92 26.51
N LEU A 135 -5.64 -0.25 26.78
CA LEU A 135 -5.77 -1.44 25.92
C LEU A 135 -7.17 -2.05 26.08
N THR A 136 -8.20 -1.36 25.59
CA THR A 136 -9.54 -1.97 25.48
C THR A 136 -9.50 -3.13 24.50
N SER A 137 -10.24 -4.21 24.79
CA SER A 137 -10.31 -5.42 23.95
C SER A 137 -11.04 -5.22 22.63
N GLU A 138 -11.55 -4.02 22.33
CA GLU A 138 -12.20 -3.71 21.06
C GLU A 138 -11.14 -3.46 19.98
N SER A 139 -10.58 -4.56 19.46
CA SER A 139 -10.01 -4.56 18.12
C SER A 139 -11.15 -4.25 17.15
N THR A 140 -11.28 -2.98 16.72
CA THR A 140 -12.19 -2.65 15.62
C THR A 140 -11.71 -3.47 14.42
N ALA A 141 -12.50 -4.45 14.01
CA ALA A 141 -12.14 -5.31 12.89
C ALA A 141 -11.85 -4.42 11.67
N LEU A 142 -10.69 -4.63 11.06
CA LEU A 142 -10.34 -3.91 9.84
C LEU A 142 -11.40 -4.20 8.78
N ARG A 143 -11.83 -3.15 8.09
CA ARG A 143 -12.85 -3.21 7.04
C ARG A 143 -12.36 -2.53 5.76
N PRO A 144 -12.95 -2.82 4.60
CA PRO A 144 -12.71 -2.00 3.43
C PRO A 144 -13.15 -0.55 3.68
N TRP A 145 -12.47 0.38 3.00
CA TRP A 145 -12.85 1.79 2.99
C TRP A 145 -14.11 2.01 2.15
N ASN A 146 -14.82 3.09 2.45
CA ASN A 146 -15.91 3.61 1.65
C ASN A 146 -15.73 5.10 1.37
N ALA A 147 -16.59 5.64 0.50
CA ALA A 147 -16.56 7.04 0.10
C ALA A 147 -16.59 8.04 1.27
N ASN A 148 -17.44 7.80 2.27
CA ASN A 148 -17.59 8.68 3.42
C ASN A 148 -16.34 8.68 4.30
N ASP A 149 -15.65 7.54 4.40
CA ASP A 149 -14.40 7.44 5.16
C ASP A 149 -13.31 8.37 4.60
N LEU A 150 -13.28 8.51 3.27
CA LEU A 150 -12.33 9.36 2.58
C LEU A 150 -12.77 10.83 2.52
N GLN A 151 -14.03 11.16 2.78
CA GLN A 151 -14.52 12.55 2.76
C GLN A 151 -14.67 13.17 4.15
N ALA A 152 -15.08 12.38 5.14
CA ALA A 152 -15.52 12.87 6.45
C ALA A 152 -14.38 13.09 7.45
N ALA A 153 -13.16 12.70 7.09
CA ALA A 153 -12.04 12.76 8.01
C ALA A 153 -11.35 14.13 7.96
N GLY A 154 -11.48 14.92 9.04
CA GLY A 154 -10.56 16.04 9.29
C GLY A 154 -9.10 15.54 9.31
N PRO A 155 -8.09 16.39 9.12
CA PRO A 155 -6.71 15.96 8.89
C PRO A 155 -6.19 14.94 9.92
N SER A 156 -6.50 15.12 11.21
CA SER A 156 -6.10 14.21 12.29
C SER A 156 -6.86 12.88 12.32
N MET A 157 -8.10 12.83 11.84
CA MET A 157 -8.86 11.57 11.74
C MET A 157 -8.40 10.78 10.51
N ALA A 158 -8.05 11.46 9.43
CA ALA A 158 -7.65 10.84 8.17
C ALA A 158 -6.32 10.07 8.30
N THR A 159 -5.43 10.51 9.19
CA THR A 159 -4.16 9.86 9.50
C THR A 159 -4.28 8.69 10.47
N SER A 160 -5.41 8.56 11.20
CA SER A 160 -5.59 7.53 12.23
C SER A 160 -6.54 6.41 11.81
N MET A 161 -7.55 6.67 10.99
CA MET A 161 -8.46 5.64 10.49
C MET A 161 -7.76 4.71 9.51
N GLN A 162 -7.82 3.40 9.76
CA GLN A 162 -7.15 2.39 8.94
C GLN A 162 -8.15 1.49 8.23
N PHE A 163 -7.86 1.18 6.97
CA PHE A 163 -8.72 0.39 6.10
C PHE A 163 -7.94 -0.65 5.33
N VAL A 164 -8.64 -1.73 5.02
CA VAL A 164 -8.13 -2.73 4.09
C VAL A 164 -8.20 -2.20 2.67
N THR A 165 -7.06 -2.25 1.99
CA THR A 165 -6.93 -1.86 0.59
C THR A 165 -6.22 -2.96 -0.18
N TRP A 166 -6.93 -3.53 -1.16
CA TRP A 166 -6.37 -4.40 -2.16
C TRP A 166 -5.76 -3.56 -3.29
N GLN A 167 -4.60 -3.99 -3.76
CA GLN A 167 -3.86 -3.32 -4.82
C GLN A 167 -3.46 -4.32 -5.89
N TRP A 168 -3.48 -3.89 -7.14
CA TRP A 168 -2.95 -4.63 -8.28
C TRP A 168 -1.66 -3.98 -8.77
N CYS A 169 -0.71 -4.80 -9.22
CA CYS A 169 0.57 -4.34 -9.73
C CYS A 169 0.45 -3.96 -11.22
N ARG A 170 0.93 -2.75 -11.56
CA ARG A 170 1.07 -2.29 -12.96
C ARG A 170 2.14 -3.06 -13.71
N GLY A 171 3.21 -3.43 -13.01
CA GLY A 171 4.29 -4.26 -13.55
C GLY A 171 3.86 -5.70 -13.79
N VAL A 172 4.36 -6.26 -14.89
CA VAL A 172 4.21 -7.67 -15.26
C VAL A 172 5.58 -8.35 -15.29
N ALA A 173 5.60 -9.65 -15.04
CA ALA A 173 6.84 -10.39 -14.82
C ALA A 173 7.75 -10.42 -16.06
N GLU A 174 7.14 -10.45 -17.24
CA GLU A 174 7.82 -10.49 -18.54
C GLU A 174 8.67 -9.24 -18.79
N VAL A 175 8.27 -8.11 -18.22
CA VAL A 175 8.94 -6.82 -18.42
C VAL A 175 9.79 -6.44 -17.21
N HIS A 176 9.32 -6.75 -15.99
CA HIS A 176 9.91 -6.21 -14.75
C HIS A 176 10.56 -7.29 -13.85
N GLY A 177 10.55 -8.55 -14.27
CA GLY A 177 11.05 -9.66 -13.45
C GLY A 177 10.07 -10.06 -12.35
N ASP A 178 10.42 -9.82 -11.09
CA ASP A 178 9.61 -10.21 -9.94
C ASP A 178 8.72 -9.03 -9.47
N PRO A 179 7.40 -9.04 -9.73
CA PRO A 179 6.52 -7.92 -9.36
C PRO A 179 6.54 -7.59 -7.87
N MET A 180 6.90 -8.55 -7.01
CA MET A 180 6.97 -8.37 -5.56
C MET A 180 8.13 -7.51 -5.09
N ARG A 181 9.10 -7.27 -5.96
CA ARG A 181 10.26 -6.39 -5.68
C ARG A 181 10.01 -4.96 -6.12
N LEU A 182 8.93 -4.70 -6.84
CA LEU A 182 8.59 -3.37 -7.34
C LEU A 182 8.15 -2.44 -6.21
N ALA A 183 8.50 -1.17 -6.37
CA ALA A 183 8.19 -0.11 -5.41
C ALA A 183 6.68 0.16 -5.32
N ASP A 184 6.26 0.81 -4.24
CA ASP A 184 4.85 1.02 -3.89
C ASP A 184 4.06 1.88 -4.90
N ASP A 185 4.76 2.66 -5.72
CA ASP A 185 4.20 3.44 -6.84
C ASP A 185 3.75 2.56 -8.03
N MET A 186 4.26 1.32 -8.14
CA MET A 186 3.81 0.34 -9.13
C MET A 186 2.51 -0.36 -8.72
N TRP A 187 1.96 -0.06 -7.54
CA TRP A 187 0.76 -0.70 -7.00
C TRP A 187 -0.42 0.28 -6.96
N CYS A 188 -1.48 -0.10 -7.65
CA CYS A 188 -2.69 0.71 -7.79
C CYS A 188 -3.82 0.14 -6.93
N PRO A 189 -4.54 0.96 -6.14
CA PRO A 189 -5.72 0.49 -5.44
C PRO A 189 -6.81 0.01 -6.40
N TYR A 190 -7.56 -1.01 -6.00
CA TYR A 190 -8.85 -1.33 -6.62
C TYR A 190 -9.88 -0.25 -6.27
N MET A 191 -10.86 -0.03 -7.16
CA MET A 191 -11.99 0.86 -6.90
C MET A 191 -12.81 0.38 -5.69
N GLN A 192 -13.58 1.28 -5.06
CA GLN A 192 -14.29 1.00 -3.81
C GLN A 192 -15.07 -0.33 -3.83
N GLY A 193 -15.93 -0.53 -4.83
CA GLY A 193 -16.77 -1.73 -4.93
C GLY A 193 -15.98 -3.01 -5.17
N GLN A 194 -14.90 -2.92 -5.95
CA GLN A 194 -13.99 -4.05 -6.21
C GLN A 194 -13.21 -4.41 -4.96
N ASN A 195 -12.63 -3.42 -4.28
CA ASN A 195 -11.91 -3.60 -3.01
C ASN A 195 -12.79 -4.31 -1.96
N ALA A 196 -14.04 -3.85 -1.80
CA ALA A 196 -15.00 -4.45 -0.88
C ALA A 196 -15.34 -5.90 -1.26
N SER A 197 -15.54 -6.17 -2.55
CA SER A 197 -15.85 -7.53 -3.05
C SER A 197 -14.69 -8.51 -2.82
N ILE A 198 -13.46 -8.06 -3.08
CA ILE A 198 -12.25 -8.87 -2.84
C ILE A 198 -12.09 -9.14 -1.35
N GLU A 199 -12.22 -8.12 -0.49
CA GLU A 199 -12.08 -8.30 0.96
C GLU A 199 -13.17 -9.19 1.54
N GLN A 200 -14.41 -9.09 1.05
CA GLN A 200 -15.51 -9.96 1.47
C GLN A 200 -15.20 -11.42 1.15
N ALA A 201 -14.74 -11.72 -0.06
CA ALA A 201 -14.35 -13.06 -0.47
C ALA A 201 -13.16 -13.58 0.36
N PHE A 202 -12.15 -12.74 0.58
CA PHE A 202 -10.99 -13.08 1.41
C PHE A 202 -11.40 -13.41 2.85
N ALA A 203 -12.21 -12.55 3.48
CA ALA A 203 -12.71 -12.75 4.85
C ALA A 203 -13.59 -14.00 4.97
N ALA A 204 -14.35 -14.35 3.91
CA ALA A 204 -15.13 -15.58 3.82
C ALA A 204 -14.29 -16.85 3.59
N ARG A 205 -12.96 -16.71 3.44
CA ARG A 205 -12.01 -17.81 3.16
C ARG A 205 -12.37 -18.61 1.91
N VAL A 206 -12.97 -17.96 0.91
CA VAL A 206 -13.11 -18.57 -0.42
C VAL A 206 -11.78 -18.49 -1.18
N LEU A 207 -11.62 -19.31 -2.23
CA LEU A 207 -10.37 -19.41 -2.99
C LEU A 207 -10.17 -18.27 -4.00
N GLU A 208 -11.26 -17.65 -4.44
CA GLU A 208 -11.20 -16.56 -5.43
C GLU A 208 -12.33 -15.55 -5.21
N ALA A 209 -12.06 -14.29 -5.57
CA ALA A 209 -13.07 -13.27 -5.80
C ALA A 209 -13.30 -13.09 -7.30
N ARG A 210 -14.52 -12.73 -7.70
CA ARG A 210 -14.86 -12.33 -9.07
C ARG A 210 -15.23 -10.86 -9.07
N ILE A 211 -14.50 -10.07 -9.84
CA ILE A 211 -14.75 -8.64 -9.99
C ILE A 211 -15.11 -8.33 -11.44
N ARG A 212 -16.08 -7.46 -11.66
CA ARG A 212 -16.40 -6.97 -13.00
C ARG A 212 -15.61 -5.72 -13.33
N ILE A 213 -15.10 -5.69 -14.56
CA ILE A 213 -14.45 -4.55 -15.20
C ILE A 213 -15.08 -4.39 -16.57
N ASP A 214 -15.89 -3.34 -16.75
CA ASP A 214 -16.65 -3.13 -17.98
C ASP A 214 -17.60 -4.33 -18.25
N ASP A 215 -17.54 -4.93 -19.44
CA ASP A 215 -18.23 -6.15 -19.83
C ASP A 215 -17.51 -7.46 -19.45
N ARG A 216 -16.34 -7.36 -18.78
CA ARG A 216 -15.47 -8.50 -18.49
C ARG A 216 -15.48 -8.86 -17.00
N GLU A 217 -15.24 -10.14 -16.73
CA GLU A 217 -15.03 -10.67 -15.40
C GLU A 217 -13.55 -11.00 -15.20
N LEU A 218 -12.98 -10.49 -14.12
CA LEU A 218 -11.64 -10.87 -13.67
C LEU A 218 -11.75 -11.75 -12.44
N ARG A 219 -10.84 -12.72 -12.35
CA ARG A 219 -10.69 -13.56 -11.16
C ARG A 219 -9.52 -13.07 -10.33
N VAL A 220 -9.71 -12.94 -9.02
CA VAL A 220 -8.65 -12.67 -8.05
C VAL A 220 -8.52 -13.91 -7.18
N SER A 221 -7.59 -14.80 -7.54
CA SER A 221 -7.35 -16.06 -6.83
C SER A 221 -6.40 -15.85 -5.66
N PHE A 222 -6.85 -16.11 -4.44
CA PHE A 222 -6.05 -15.93 -3.25
C PHE A 222 -4.98 -17.01 -3.15
N THR A 223 -3.77 -16.62 -2.79
CA THR A 223 -2.73 -17.60 -2.45
C THR A 223 -3.06 -18.19 -1.07
N GLN A 224 -2.85 -19.49 -0.89
CA GLN A 224 -3.20 -20.19 0.35
C GLN A 224 -2.56 -19.49 1.56
N GLU A 225 -3.41 -19.14 2.55
CA GLU A 225 -3.01 -18.48 3.80
C GLU A 225 -2.19 -17.20 3.60
N SER A 226 -2.41 -16.48 2.50
CA SER A 226 -1.60 -15.34 2.07
C SER A 226 -2.33 -14.01 2.14
N THR A 227 -1.58 -12.92 2.20
CA THR A 227 -2.08 -11.56 1.93
C THR A 227 -1.91 -11.15 0.46
N PHE A 228 -1.63 -12.12 -0.40
CA PHE A 228 -1.38 -11.93 -1.82
C PHE A 228 -2.33 -12.77 -2.67
N ALA A 229 -2.58 -12.30 -3.88
CA ALA A 229 -3.46 -12.95 -4.84
C ALA A 229 -2.94 -12.80 -6.27
N LEU A 230 -3.52 -13.58 -7.16
CA LEU A 230 -3.30 -13.53 -8.60
C LEU A 230 -4.56 -13.00 -9.26
N GLN A 231 -4.46 -11.85 -9.92
CA GLN A 231 -5.51 -11.40 -10.84
C GLN A 231 -5.32 -12.07 -12.20
N GLN A 232 -6.39 -12.62 -12.75
CA GLN A 232 -6.43 -13.18 -14.11
C GLN A 232 -7.53 -12.52 -14.94
N ASP A 233 -7.13 -11.98 -16.08
CA ASP A 233 -8.00 -11.62 -17.20
C ASP A 233 -7.92 -12.74 -18.25
N VAL A 234 -8.87 -13.66 -18.20
CA VAL A 234 -8.90 -14.82 -19.10
C VAL A 234 -9.09 -14.40 -20.55
N VAL A 235 -9.85 -13.34 -20.79
CA VAL A 235 -10.16 -12.84 -22.14
C VAL A 235 -8.93 -12.22 -22.79
N ARG A 236 -8.13 -11.46 -22.04
CA ARG A 236 -6.90 -10.82 -22.54
C ARG A 236 -5.64 -11.63 -22.32
N HIS A 237 -5.75 -12.82 -21.72
CA HIS A 237 -4.61 -13.65 -21.30
C HIS A 237 -3.59 -12.87 -20.46
N LYS A 238 -4.07 -12.04 -19.52
CA LYS A 238 -3.24 -11.15 -18.72
C LYS A 238 -3.31 -11.53 -17.24
N GLU A 239 -2.15 -11.54 -16.60
CA GLU A 239 -2.00 -11.84 -15.18
C GLU A 239 -1.34 -10.67 -14.45
N ARG A 240 -1.75 -10.43 -13.20
CA ARG A 240 -1.16 -9.39 -12.35
C ARG A 240 -1.04 -9.86 -10.91
N ALA A 241 0.05 -9.44 -10.26
CA ALA A 241 0.22 -9.62 -8.82
C ALA A 241 -0.75 -8.71 -8.07
N VAL A 242 -1.36 -9.24 -7.01
CA VAL A 242 -2.29 -8.52 -6.15
C VAL A 242 -1.85 -8.66 -4.71
N ARG A 243 -1.99 -7.59 -3.91
CA ARG A 243 -1.66 -7.59 -2.49
C ARG A 243 -2.72 -6.90 -1.65
N ARG A 244 -2.91 -7.40 -0.44
CA ARG A 244 -3.69 -6.78 0.63
C ARG A 244 -2.76 -5.93 1.50
N VAL A 245 -3.12 -4.67 1.70
CA VAL A 245 -2.41 -3.75 2.60
C VAL A 245 -3.40 -3.05 3.52
N VAL A 246 -2.91 -2.60 4.68
CA VAL A 246 -3.65 -1.72 5.58
C VAL A 246 -3.14 -0.30 5.37
N LYS A 247 -4.04 0.63 5.04
CA LYS A 247 -3.73 2.02 4.70
C LYS A 247 -4.65 2.98 5.44
N THR A 248 -4.11 4.14 5.76
CA THR A 248 -4.89 5.25 6.32
C THR A 248 -5.79 5.89 5.27
N ALA A 249 -6.84 6.61 5.69
CA ALA A 249 -7.68 7.36 4.74
C ALA A 249 -6.83 8.32 3.88
N LEU A 250 -5.87 9.01 4.51
CA LEU A 250 -4.97 9.94 3.81
C LEU A 250 -4.09 9.23 2.77
N GLU A 251 -3.51 8.07 3.11
CA GLU A 251 -2.74 7.30 2.14
C GLU A 251 -3.61 6.82 0.96
N ILE A 252 -4.88 6.49 1.19
CA ILE A 252 -5.82 6.09 0.13
C ILE A 252 -6.16 7.27 -0.77
N GLN A 253 -6.45 8.44 -0.19
CA GLN A 253 -6.63 9.68 -0.95
C GLN A 253 -5.41 9.99 -1.81
N GLU A 254 -4.20 9.82 -1.26
CA GLU A 254 -2.94 10.06 -1.96
C GLU A 254 -2.69 9.04 -3.09
N MET A 255 -3.06 7.78 -2.89
CA MET A 255 -3.05 6.77 -3.97
C MET A 255 -4.01 7.13 -5.09
N HIS A 256 -5.24 7.55 -4.77
CA HIS A 256 -6.20 8.01 -5.77
C HIS A 256 -5.68 9.25 -6.49
N ARG A 257 -5.14 10.23 -5.76
CA ARG A 257 -4.55 11.44 -6.33
C ARG A 257 -3.45 11.09 -7.31
N ARG A 258 -2.50 10.22 -6.97
CA ARG A 258 -1.41 9.81 -7.88
C ARG A 258 -1.92 9.12 -9.14
N MET A 259 -2.96 8.29 -9.04
CA MET A 259 -3.60 7.66 -10.20
C MET A 259 -4.31 8.68 -11.10
N GLN A 260 -4.54 9.91 -10.63
CA GLN A 260 -5.33 10.95 -11.29
C GLN A 260 -4.52 12.22 -11.56
N ALA A 261 -3.30 12.29 -11.03
CA ALA A 261 -2.46 13.47 -11.08
C ALA A 261 -1.77 13.52 -12.43
N GLN A 262 -1.96 14.62 -13.12
CA GLN A 262 -1.06 15.02 -14.18
C GLN A 262 0.18 15.59 -13.49
N GLU A 263 1.34 14.95 -13.59
CA GLU A 263 2.57 15.63 -13.16
C GLU A 263 2.69 16.93 -13.95
N VAL A 264 2.54 18.07 -13.27
CA VAL A 264 2.85 19.36 -13.86
C VAL A 264 4.37 19.44 -13.89
N GLN A 265 4.98 19.17 -15.04
CA GLN A 265 6.36 19.57 -15.28
C GLN A 265 6.42 21.09 -15.19
N ILE A 266 6.83 21.62 -14.03
CA ILE A 266 7.25 23.01 -13.92
C ILE A 266 8.53 23.13 -14.75
N VAL A 267 8.45 23.96 -15.79
CA VAL A 267 9.57 24.31 -16.66
C VAL A 267 10.75 24.81 -15.80
N GLY A 268 11.84 24.04 -15.75
CA GLY A 268 13.07 24.41 -15.06
C GLY A 268 14.06 23.26 -15.06
N GLU A 269 14.99 23.29 -16.02
CA GLU A 269 16.19 22.44 -16.17
C GLU A 269 15.94 20.93 -16.17
N ALA A 270 15.98 20.34 -17.36
CA ALA A 270 16.05 18.90 -17.54
C ALA A 270 17.29 18.35 -16.82
N PRO A 271 17.15 17.48 -15.81
CA PRO A 271 18.26 16.59 -15.50
C PRO A 271 18.40 15.65 -16.70
N ASP A 272 19.64 15.39 -17.11
CA ASP A 272 19.96 14.35 -18.09
C ASP A 272 19.46 13.00 -17.56
N VAL A 273 18.22 12.65 -17.90
CA VAL A 273 17.67 11.32 -17.61
C VAL A 273 18.14 10.43 -18.76
N GLU A 274 19.21 9.69 -18.51
CA GLU A 274 19.65 8.60 -19.39
C GLU A 274 18.49 7.59 -19.53
N PHE A 275 17.85 7.62 -20.70
CA PHE A 275 16.77 6.72 -21.08
C PHE A 275 17.31 5.29 -21.19
N SER A 276 17.09 4.48 -20.16
CA SER A 276 17.38 3.04 -20.19
C SER A 276 16.08 2.29 -20.49
N GLY A 277 16.11 1.47 -21.56
CA GLY A 277 14.96 0.73 -22.07
C GLY A 277 14.30 -0.16 -21.01
N GLY A 278 13.20 0.34 -20.44
CA GLY A 278 12.44 -0.32 -19.38
C GLY A 278 11.43 0.55 -18.64
N GLU A 279 11.22 1.82 -19.03
CA GLU A 279 10.29 2.71 -18.33
C GLU A 279 8.83 2.23 -18.45
N SER A 280 8.24 1.90 -17.30
CA SER A 280 6.81 1.61 -17.18
C SER A 280 5.99 2.89 -17.40
N ALA A 281 4.89 2.80 -18.13
CA ALA A 281 3.94 3.91 -18.29
C ALA A 281 3.54 4.51 -16.92
N PRO A 282 3.52 5.84 -16.74
CA PRO A 282 3.05 6.52 -15.52
C PRO A 282 1.66 6.05 -15.03
N PRO A 283 1.38 6.10 -13.70
CA PRO A 283 0.13 5.61 -13.14
C PRO A 283 -1.12 6.33 -13.67
N GLU A 284 -1.02 7.62 -13.95
CA GLU A 284 -2.10 8.47 -14.49
C GLU A 284 -2.49 8.12 -15.93
N PHE A 285 -1.71 7.28 -16.62
CA PHE A 285 -2.08 6.78 -17.95
C PHE A 285 -3.06 5.62 -17.87
N PHE A 286 -3.14 4.94 -16.72
CA PHE A 286 -4.00 3.77 -16.55
C PHE A 286 -5.41 4.18 -16.15
N CYS A 287 -6.39 3.63 -16.85
CA CYS A 287 -7.80 3.78 -16.49
C CYS A 287 -8.08 3.02 -15.18
N PRO A 288 -8.67 3.65 -14.14
CA PRO A 288 -9.04 2.96 -12.91
C PRO A 288 -10.05 1.82 -13.12
N ILE A 289 -10.90 1.95 -14.14
CA ILE A 289 -11.85 0.90 -14.51
C ILE A 289 -11.11 -0.23 -15.20
N THR A 290 -10.48 0.02 -16.36
CA THR A 290 -9.96 -1.06 -17.21
C THR A 290 -8.63 -1.65 -16.76
N GLN A 291 -7.89 -0.95 -15.89
CA GLN A 291 -6.54 -1.31 -15.42
C GLN A 291 -5.51 -1.42 -16.56
N ASP A 292 -5.76 -0.69 -17.64
CA ASP A 292 -4.93 -0.58 -18.84
C ASP A 292 -4.77 0.88 -19.24
N ILE A 293 -3.76 1.15 -20.07
CA ILE A 293 -3.49 2.50 -20.59
C ILE A 293 -4.71 2.98 -21.39
N MET A 294 -5.16 4.19 -21.09
CA MET A 294 -6.32 4.81 -21.74
C MET A 294 -6.08 5.04 -23.23
N ARG A 295 -7.07 4.73 -24.05
CA ARG A 295 -7.07 5.03 -25.50
C ARG A 295 -7.70 6.39 -25.77
N ALA A 296 -8.77 6.70 -25.06
CA ALA A 296 -9.51 7.95 -25.20
C ALA A 296 -9.81 8.53 -23.80
N PRO A 297 -8.84 9.19 -23.15
CA PRO A 297 -9.01 9.69 -21.79
C PRO A 297 -10.05 10.82 -21.74
N VAL A 298 -11.02 10.68 -20.84
CA VAL A 298 -12.08 11.67 -20.57
C VAL A 298 -12.21 11.91 -19.08
N CYS A 299 -12.46 13.16 -18.69
CA CYS A 299 -12.75 13.56 -17.32
C CYS A 299 -14.25 13.52 -17.03
N THR A 300 -14.62 12.99 -15.88
CA THR A 300 -15.93 13.18 -15.24
C THR A 300 -15.97 14.50 -14.46
N VAL A 301 -17.16 14.91 -14.01
CA VAL A 301 -17.36 16.21 -13.33
C VAL A 301 -16.72 16.33 -11.95
N ASP A 302 -16.34 15.21 -11.34
CA ASP A 302 -15.54 15.13 -10.11
C ASP A 302 -14.02 15.19 -10.38
N GLY A 303 -13.60 15.37 -11.64
CA GLY A 303 -12.21 15.57 -12.03
C GLY A 303 -11.43 14.28 -12.33
N HIS A 304 -12.04 13.11 -12.15
CA HIS A 304 -11.37 11.84 -12.43
C HIS A 304 -11.34 11.51 -13.92
N THR A 305 -10.24 10.95 -14.39
CA THR A 305 -10.02 10.55 -15.79
C THR A 305 -10.16 9.05 -15.97
N TYR A 306 -10.90 8.66 -17.01
CA TYR A 306 -11.15 7.27 -17.39
C TYR A 306 -11.01 7.10 -18.90
N ASP A 307 -10.87 5.85 -19.35
CA ASP A 307 -11.10 5.53 -20.75
C ASP A 307 -12.58 5.73 -21.10
N ARG A 308 -12.84 6.44 -22.21
CA ARG A 308 -14.20 6.80 -22.67
C ARG A 308 -15.14 5.61 -22.73
N ALA A 309 -14.74 4.52 -23.38
CA ALA A 309 -15.64 3.38 -23.58
C ALA A 309 -16.05 2.78 -22.23
N ALA A 310 -15.09 2.65 -21.32
CA ALA A 310 -15.33 2.06 -20.00
C ALA A 310 -16.24 2.91 -19.11
N ILE A 311 -16.07 4.24 -19.10
CA ILE A 311 -16.94 5.12 -18.31
C ILE A 311 -18.33 5.25 -18.91
N GLU A 312 -18.45 5.24 -20.25
CA GLU A 312 -19.75 5.22 -20.93
C GLU A 312 -20.52 3.93 -20.60
N THR A 313 -19.87 2.76 -20.59
CA THR A 313 -20.52 1.52 -20.13
C THR A 313 -20.94 1.60 -18.67
N TRP A 314 -20.08 2.11 -17.79
CA TRP A 314 -20.41 2.27 -16.37
C TRP A 314 -21.69 3.09 -16.16
N PHE A 315 -21.86 4.18 -16.92
CA PHE A 315 -23.02 5.07 -16.87
C PHE A 315 -24.34 4.48 -17.39
N ILE A 316 -24.32 3.29 -18.01
CA ILE A 316 -25.55 2.57 -18.38
C ILE A 316 -26.34 2.16 -17.14
N GLY A 317 -25.65 1.84 -16.03
CA GLY A 317 -26.27 1.33 -14.80
C GLY A 317 -25.98 2.14 -13.54
N HIS A 318 -25.14 3.18 -13.61
CA HIS A 318 -24.65 3.90 -12.44
C HIS A 318 -24.66 5.41 -12.66
N ASN A 319 -24.94 6.15 -11.59
CA ASN A 319 -24.82 7.61 -11.54
C ASN A 319 -23.72 8.07 -10.55
N THR A 320 -22.75 7.20 -10.29
CA THR A 320 -21.68 7.41 -9.32
C THR A 320 -20.30 7.42 -9.98
N SER A 321 -19.32 8.00 -9.31
CA SER A 321 -17.91 7.95 -9.66
C SER A 321 -17.40 6.51 -9.49
N PRO A 322 -16.82 5.87 -10.52
CA PRO A 322 -16.28 4.52 -10.38
C PRO A 322 -15.19 4.41 -9.30
N LEU A 323 -14.27 5.38 -9.26
CA LEU A 323 -13.13 5.36 -8.34
C LEU A 323 -13.56 5.49 -6.88
N THR A 324 -14.47 6.42 -6.60
CA THR A 324 -14.83 6.81 -5.22
C THR A 324 -16.17 6.27 -4.74
N GLY A 325 -17.04 5.81 -5.65
CA GLY A 325 -18.42 5.39 -5.40
C GLY A 325 -19.39 6.52 -5.05
N LEU A 326 -18.96 7.79 -5.08
CA LEU A 326 -19.79 8.94 -4.76
C LEU A 326 -20.78 9.28 -5.89
N PRO A 327 -22.01 9.74 -5.59
CA PRO A 327 -22.92 10.26 -6.61
C PRO A 327 -22.30 11.40 -7.41
N LEU A 328 -22.46 11.37 -8.73
CA LEU A 328 -22.04 12.45 -9.62
C LEU A 328 -23.21 13.40 -9.87
N PRO A 329 -22.99 14.73 -9.79
CA PRO A 329 -24.03 15.70 -10.09
C PRO A 329 -24.40 15.75 -11.59
N SER A 330 -23.54 15.20 -12.46
CA SER A 330 -23.76 15.09 -13.90
C SER A 330 -22.88 13.99 -14.50
N LEU A 331 -23.36 13.34 -15.56
CA LEU A 331 -22.62 12.33 -16.32
C LEU A 331 -21.88 12.92 -17.53
N ALA A 332 -21.75 14.25 -17.57
CA ALA A 332 -21.04 14.93 -18.66
C ALA A 332 -19.55 14.51 -18.68
N LEU A 333 -19.08 14.14 -19.86
CA LEU A 333 -17.70 13.76 -20.12
C LEU A 333 -16.99 14.86 -20.90
N ARG A 334 -15.78 15.23 -20.45
CA ARG A 334 -14.91 16.19 -21.15
C ARG A 334 -13.64 15.48 -21.62
N PRO A 335 -13.21 15.61 -22.89
CA PRO A 335 -11.93 15.05 -23.32
C PRO A 335 -10.76 15.57 -22.47
N ASN A 336 -9.89 14.68 -22.00
CA ASN A 336 -8.65 15.06 -21.34
C ASN A 336 -7.51 15.09 -22.37
N LEU A 337 -7.42 16.20 -23.11
CA LEU A 337 -6.45 16.35 -24.20
C LEU A 337 -5.00 16.31 -23.70
N GLY A 338 -4.73 16.78 -22.48
CA GLY A 338 -3.38 16.76 -21.89
C GLY A 338 -2.88 15.33 -21.68
N ILE A 339 -3.66 14.50 -20.99
CA ILE A 339 -3.32 13.07 -20.81
C ILE A 339 -3.29 12.33 -22.15
N SER A 340 -4.20 12.66 -23.08
CA SER A 340 -4.19 12.06 -24.42
C SER A 340 -2.88 12.32 -25.17
N GLN A 341 -2.33 13.53 -25.09
CA GLN A 341 -1.06 13.89 -25.73
C GLN A 341 0.12 13.19 -25.05
N GLN A 342 0.14 13.14 -23.72
CA GLN A 342 1.21 12.46 -22.96
C GLN A 342 1.25 10.94 -23.25
N ILE A 343 0.08 10.28 -23.29
CA ILE A 343 -0.01 8.87 -23.66
C ILE A 343 0.49 8.65 -25.08
N ALA A 344 0.09 9.50 -26.03
CA ALA A 344 0.53 9.38 -27.42
C ALA A 344 2.06 9.52 -27.55
N ALA A 345 2.65 10.49 -26.87
CA ALA A 345 4.10 10.69 -26.86
C ALA A 345 4.84 9.49 -26.25
N PHE A 346 4.35 8.95 -25.13
CA PHE A 346 4.90 7.76 -24.50
C PHE A 346 4.84 6.54 -25.43
N MET A 347 3.70 6.30 -26.08
CA MET A 347 3.51 5.18 -27.00
C MET A 347 4.43 5.29 -28.23
N GLN A 348 4.64 6.50 -28.74
CA GLN A 348 5.56 6.75 -29.85
C GLN A 348 7.00 6.44 -29.44
N ALA A 349 7.46 6.95 -28.29
CA ALA A 349 8.81 6.69 -27.78
C ALA A 349 9.07 5.17 -27.58
N GLN A 350 8.07 4.44 -27.08
CA GLN A 350 8.16 2.98 -26.94
C GLN A 350 8.22 2.25 -28.29
N ALA A 351 7.46 2.70 -29.28
CA ALA A 351 7.50 2.13 -30.63
C ALA A 351 8.86 2.38 -31.31
N ASP A 352 9.42 3.57 -31.16
CA ASP A 352 10.72 3.93 -31.72
C ASP A 352 11.85 3.12 -31.08
N ALA A 353 11.81 2.93 -29.75
CA ALA A 353 12.78 2.10 -29.04
C ALA A 353 12.71 0.62 -29.46
N ASN A 354 11.52 0.07 -29.64
CA ASN A 354 11.32 -1.32 -30.07
C ASN A 354 11.61 -1.56 -31.56
N GLY A 355 11.53 -0.52 -32.40
CA GLY A 355 11.88 -0.60 -33.82
C GLY A 355 13.37 -0.42 -34.11
N ALA A 356 14.14 0.11 -33.14
CA ALA A 356 15.59 0.29 -33.23
C ALA A 356 16.41 -0.89 -32.67
N ALA A 357 15.76 -1.82 -31.96
CA ALA A 357 16.31 -3.08 -31.46
C ALA A 357 15.98 -4.25 -32.39
#